data_AF-A0A7L1MMF4-F1
#
_entry.id   AF-A0A7L1MMF4-F1
#
_cell.length_a   1.000
_cell.length_b   1.000
_cell.length_c   1.000
_cell.angle_alpha   90.00
_cell.angle_beta   90.00
_cell.angle_gamma   90.00
#
_symmetry.space_group_name_H-M   'P 1'
#
loop_
_entity.id
_entity.type
_entity.pdbx_description
1 polymer ?
#
loop_
_entity_poly.entity_id
_entity_poly.type
_entity_poly.pdbx_seq_one_letter_code
_entity_poly.pdbx_strand_id
1 'polypeptide(L)' 'VVVGVAELLPHPLYAGEATSGDIALARLARPVQFGPKLGPVCLPSPTLRFPPGTPCVTTGWGEERPGGDW' A
#
# COMPACT_ATOMS: atom_id res chain seq x y z
N VAL A 1 -5.65 -9.05 14.66
CA VAL A 1 -6.95 -9.10 13.95
C VAL A 1 -6.69 -9.68 12.58
N VAL A 2 -7.42 -10.72 12.17
CA VAL A 2 -7.32 -11.28 10.81
C VAL A 2 -8.65 -11.01 10.10
N VAL A 3 -8.58 -10.45 8.89
CA VAL A 3 -9.74 -10.14 8.03
C VAL A 3 -9.41 -10.62 6.63
N GLY A 4 -10.31 -11.39 6.03
CA GLY A 4 -10.16 -11.82 4.64
C GLY A 4 -10.39 -10.68 3.64
N VAL A 5 -9.96 -10.90 2.41
CA VAL A 5 -10.24 -10.03 1.26
C VAL A 5 -11.50 -10.54 0.56
N ALA A 6 -12.46 -9.66 0.32
CA ALA A 6 -13.66 -9.99 -0.47
C ALA A 6 -13.45 -9.73 -1.96
N GLU A 7 -12.66 -8.72 -2.31
CA GLU A 7 -12.49 -8.31 -3.71
C GLU A 7 -11.14 -7.62 -3.91
N LEU A 8 -10.52 -7.87 -5.06
CA LEU A 8 -9.31 -7.19 -5.54
C LEU A 8 -9.67 -6.38 -6.79
N LEU A 9 -9.27 -5.11 -6.80
CA LEU A 9 -9.55 -4.16 -7.87
C LEU A 9 -8.21 -3.57 -8.35
N PRO A 10 -7.52 -4.21 -9.31
CA PRO A 10 -6.29 -3.66 -9.89
C PRO A 10 -6.61 -2.44 -10.76
N HIS A 11 -5.64 -1.53 -10.91
CA HIS A 11 -5.78 -0.42 -11.83
C HIS A 11 -5.95 -0.91 -13.28
N PRO A 12 -6.88 -0.35 -14.09
CA PRO A 12 -7.15 -0.83 -15.45
C PRO A 12 -5.97 -0.77 -16.43
N LEU A 13 -4.97 0.08 -16.15
CA LEU A 13 -3.75 0.19 -16.97
C LEU A 13 -2.64 -0.78 -16.56
N TYR A 14 -2.80 -1.49 -15.44
CA TYR A 14 -1.81 -2.47 -15.01
C TYR A 14 -1.80 -3.66 -15.97
N ALA A 15 -0.66 -3.93 -16.58
CA ALA A 15 -0.48 -5.03 -17.52
C ALA A 15 0.76 -5.88 -17.19
N GLY A 16 1.26 -5.80 -15.95
CA GLY A 16 2.39 -6.59 -15.44
C GLY A 16 3.62 -5.74 -15.10
N GLU A 17 4.77 -6.40 -14.99
CA GLU A 17 6.05 -5.76 -14.64
C GLU A 17 6.38 -4.58 -15.56
N ALA A 18 6.89 -3.51 -14.96
CA ALA A 18 7.29 -2.28 -15.64
C ALA A 18 6.16 -1.52 -16.38
N THR A 19 4.89 -1.84 -16.11
CA THR A 19 3.74 -1.09 -16.67
C THR A 19 3.23 -0.01 -15.73
N SER A 20 2.53 0.98 -16.29
CA SER A 20 1.92 2.06 -15.52
C SER A 20 0.75 1.58 -14.66
N GLY A 21 0.52 2.23 -13.53
CA GLY A 21 -0.63 1.93 -12.67
C GLY A 21 -0.42 0.70 -11.80
N ASP A 22 0.81 0.47 -11.31
CA ASP A 22 1.08 -0.52 -10.27
C ASP A 22 0.43 -0.10 -8.93
N ILE A 23 -0.88 -0.30 -8.84
CA ILE A 23 -1.73 -0.02 -7.69
C ILE A 23 -3.00 -0.87 -7.76
N ALA A 24 -3.48 -1.32 -6.61
CA ALA A 24 -4.75 -2.04 -6.48
C ALA A 24 -5.47 -1.67 -5.17
N LEU A 25 -6.80 -1.80 -5.17
CA LEU A 25 -7.60 -1.74 -3.94
C LEU A 25 -7.99 -3.16 -3.52
N ALA A 26 -7.77 -3.48 -2.24
CA ALA A 26 -8.27 -4.71 -1.63
C ALA A 26 -9.45 -4.37 -0.70
N ARG A 27 -10.67 -4.77 -1.08
CA ARG A 27 -11.85 -4.58 -0.23
C ARG A 27 -11.87 -5.67 0.83
N LEU A 28 -11.85 -5.28 2.09
CA LEU A 28 -11.98 -6.20 3.22
C LEU A 28 -13.35 -6.88 3.22
N ALA A 29 -13.40 -8.15 3.62
CA ALA A 29 -14.65 -8.93 3.70
C ALA A 29 -15.64 -8.39 4.74
N ARG A 30 -15.16 -7.59 5.69
CA ARG A 30 -15.97 -6.85 6.66
C ARG A 30 -15.25 -5.58 7.09
N PRO A 31 -15.99 -4.55 7.56
CA PRO A 31 -15.38 -3.37 8.16
C PRO A 31 -14.50 -3.73 9.37
N VAL A 32 -13.45 -2.92 9.60
CA VAL A 32 -12.60 -2.97 10.79
C VAL A 32 -12.92 -1.79 11.70
N GLN A 33 -12.81 -2.00 13.01
CA GLN A 33 -12.97 -0.93 14.00
C GLN A 33 -11.63 -0.24 14.22
N PHE A 34 -11.61 1.07 14.08
CA PHE A 34 -10.42 1.87 14.37
C PHE A 34 -10.18 2.00 15.86
N GLY A 35 -8.91 2.22 16.22
CA GLY A 35 -8.49 2.38 17.60
C GLY A 35 -7.02 2.80 17.68
N PRO A 36 -6.42 2.77 18.88
CA PRO A 36 -5.07 3.32 19.10
C PRO A 36 -3.96 2.68 18.25
N LYS A 37 -4.17 1.46 17.74
CA LYS A 37 -3.20 0.70 16.95
C LYS A 37 -3.63 0.47 15.49
N LEU A 38 -4.80 0.95 15.09
CA LEU A 38 -5.36 0.73 13.75
C LEU A 38 -6.11 1.97 13.28
N GLY A 39 -5.61 2.59 12.20
CA GLY A 39 -6.24 3.74 11.57
C GLY A 39 -5.83 3.86 10.10
N PRO A 40 -6.56 4.66 9.32
CA PRO A 40 -6.23 4.92 7.92
C PRO A 40 -5.04 5.88 7.79
N VAL A 41 -4.36 5.83 6.65
CA VAL A 41 -3.40 6.86 6.23
C VAL A 41 -4.13 7.97 5.46
N CYS A 42 -3.63 9.20 5.52
CA CYS A 42 -4.14 10.29 4.71
C CYS A 42 -3.79 10.10 3.22
N LEU A 43 -4.74 10.34 2.33
CA LEU A 43 -4.45 10.44 0.90
C LEU A 43 -3.89 11.83 0.58
N PRO A 44 -2.87 11.93 -0.29
CA PRO A 44 -2.35 13.22 -0.73
C PRO A 44 -3.37 13.96 -1.61
N SER A 45 -3.32 15.29 -1.60
CA SER A 45 -4.03 16.09 -2.60
C SER A 45 -3.52 15.72 -4.00
N PRO A 46 -4.38 15.64 -5.03
CA PRO A 46 -3.95 15.41 -6.42
C PRO A 46 -2.94 16.44 -6.96
N THR A 47 -2.87 17.62 -6.34
CA THR A 47 -1.96 18.71 -6.70
C THR A 47 -0.70 18.77 -5.82
N LEU A 48 -0.60 17.92 -4.78
CA LEU A 48 0.56 17.88 -3.91
C LEU A 48 1.80 17.44 -4.70
N ARG A 49 2.92 18.13 -4.48
CA ARG A 49 4.23 17.73 -5.00
C ARG A 49 5.21 17.58 -3.85
N PHE A 50 6.00 16.52 -3.90
CA PHE A 50 7.11 16.28 -2.98
C PHE A 50 8.41 16.74 -3.68
N PRO A 51 9.07 17.82 -3.21
CA PRO A 51 10.35 18.26 -3.78
C PRO A 51 11.44 17.18 -3.68
N PRO A 52 12.42 17.16 -4.59
CA PRO A 52 13.60 16.32 -4.44
C PRO A 52 14.29 16.56 -3.09
N GLY A 53 14.72 15.47 -2.45
CA GLY A 53 15.32 15.53 -1.11
C GLY A 53 14.33 15.56 0.06
N THR A 54 13.02 15.51 -0.21
CA THR A 54 12.01 15.35 0.86
C THR A 54 12.26 14.04 1.62
N PRO A 55 12.48 14.08 2.94
CA PRO A 55 12.64 12.86 3.73
C PRO A 55 11.34 12.05 3.75
N CYS A 56 11.46 10.75 3.48
CA CYS A 56 10.33 9.80 3.46
C CYS A 56 10.66 8.59 4.34
N VAL A 57 9.62 7.94 4.86
CA VAL A 57 9.74 6.71 5.64
C VAL A 57 8.98 5.60 4.91
N THR A 58 9.59 4.42 4.82
CA THR A 58 8.95 3.19 4.34
C THR A 58 8.95 2.17 5.45
N THR A 59 7.94 1.30 5.51
CA THR A 59 7.82 0.24 6.50
C THR A 59 7.32 -1.03 5.83
N GLY A 60 7.70 -2.20 6.36
CA GLY A 60 7.30 -3.49 5.82
C GLY A 60 7.97 -4.64 6.57
N TRP A 61 7.62 -5.87 6.19
CA TRP A 61 8.21 -7.12 6.71
C TRP A 61 9.13 -7.80 5.68
N GLY A 62 9.62 -7.05 4.69
CA GLY A 62 10.55 -7.55 3.67
C GLY A 62 11.96 -7.77 4.20
N GLU A 63 12.86 -8.26 3.35
CA GLU A 63 14.25 -8.52 3.70
C GLU A 63 14.97 -7.25 4.16
N GLU A 64 15.63 -7.32 5.30
CA GLU A 64 16.46 -6.22 5.80
C GLU A 64 17.82 -6.14 5.08
N ARG A 65 18.28 -7.27 4.53
CA ARG A 65 19.60 -7.40 3.89
C ARG A 65 19.46 -8.24 2.64
N PRO A 66 20.07 -7.85 1.51
CA PRO A 66 20.07 -8.68 0.31
C PRO A 66 20.72 -10.05 0.57
N GLY A 67 20.04 -11.14 0.22
CA GLY A 67 20.58 -12.51 0.25
C GLY A 67 20.33 -13.28 1.55
N GLY A 68 19.38 -12.86 2.37
CA GLY A 68 18.80 -13.67 3.44
C GLY A 68 17.96 -14.81 2.86
N ASP A 69 18.34 -16.04 3.18
CA ASP A 69 17.59 -17.23 2.83
C ASP A 69 16.26 -17.25 3.63
N TRP A 70 15.15 -17.38 2.91
CA TRP A 70 13.81 -17.61 3.48
C TRP A 70 13.50 -19.11 3.53
#